data_AF-A0A1F5FJJ7-F1
#
_entry.id   AF-A0A1F5FJJ7-F1
#
_cell.length_a   1.000
_cell.length_b   1.000
_cell.length_c   1.000
_cell.angle_alpha   90.00
_cell.angle_beta   90.00
_cell.angle_gamma   90.00
#
_symmetry.space_group_name_H-M   'P 1'
#
loop_
_entity.id
_entity.type
_entity.pdbx_description
1 polymer ?
#
loop_
_entity_poly.entity_id
_entity_poly.type
_entity_poly.pdbx_seq_one_letter_code
_entity_poly.pdbx_strand_id
1 'polypeptide(L)'
;MIPLVISLSILILAVVFHEMAHFALARVQGLVPEQFAIGFPIKPFYKGRFGATEFILSPWLIGGGVRLDPKKLDQLSYPRQFLIFVAGPAANFSLALIAAALVLGPVDSVAVNQEMSSSTITAIGMIGSGDVELGQIGGPVALLRMTCQIISIDPHLGSLLVFVLINTSLGVMNLLPIPALDGGHIFIDGFRVLLGKKSRTGQALAYSHFFSFYLLFGVMGLLTVKDIFTH
;
A
#
# COMPACT_ATOMS: atom_id res chain seq x y z
N MET A 1 0.42 14.48 -21.10
CA MET A 1 1.54 13.51 -20.95
C MET A 1 2.37 13.77 -19.69
N ILE A 2 2.89 14.99 -19.47
CA ILE A 2 3.73 15.30 -18.30
C ILE A 2 3.03 15.00 -16.94
N PRO A 3 1.78 15.43 -16.68
CA PRO A 3 1.10 15.15 -15.40
C PRO A 3 0.95 13.65 -15.11
N LEU A 4 0.71 12.84 -16.15
CA LEU A 4 0.60 11.39 -16.03
C LEU A 4 1.91 10.75 -15.62
N VAL A 5 3.02 11.16 -16.23
CA VAL A 5 4.35 10.66 -15.87
C VAL A 5 4.69 11.02 -14.43
N ILE A 6 4.40 12.26 -14.01
CA ILE A 6 4.62 12.71 -12.64
C ILE A 6 3.76 11.89 -11.66
N SER A 7 2.46 11.76 -11.92
CA SER A 7 1.56 10.99 -11.05
C SER A 7 1.98 9.53 -10.91
N LEU A 8 2.37 8.87 -12.01
CA LEU A 8 2.84 7.49 -11.97
C LEU A 8 4.16 7.39 -11.20
N SER A 9 5.06 8.34 -11.38
CA SER A 9 6.34 8.39 -10.67
C SER A 9 6.14 8.53 -9.15
N ILE A 10 5.21 9.40 -8.73
CA ILE A 10 4.85 9.57 -7.32
C ILE A 10 4.30 8.26 -6.74
N LEU A 11 3.39 7.60 -7.46
CA LEU A 11 2.80 6.33 -7.03
C LEU A 11 3.87 5.23 -6.89
N ILE A 12 4.71 5.06 -7.90
CA ILE A 12 5.81 4.09 -7.89
C ILE A 12 6.74 4.36 -6.71
N LEU A 13 7.10 5.63 -6.49
CA LEU A 13 7.98 6.03 -5.41
C LEU A 13 7.37 5.73 -4.03
N ALA A 14 6.09 6.04 -3.85
CA ALA A 14 5.36 5.76 -2.62
C ALA A 14 5.34 4.25 -2.30
N VAL A 15 5.10 3.42 -3.31
CA VAL A 15 5.15 1.95 -3.17
C VAL A 15 6.58 1.47 -2.87
N VAL A 16 7.59 1.96 -3.60
CA VAL A 16 8.97 1.54 -3.39
C VAL A 16 9.43 1.85 -1.96
N PHE A 17 9.17 3.05 -1.45
CA PHE A 17 9.53 3.39 -0.08
C PHE A 17 8.76 2.59 0.97
N HIS A 18 7.48 2.31 0.71
CA HIS A 18 6.67 1.43 1.54
C HIS A 18 7.30 0.04 1.68
N GLU A 19 7.57 -0.62 0.54
CA GLU A 19 8.18 -1.95 0.51
C GLU A 19 9.61 -1.92 1.08
N MET A 20 10.36 -0.86 0.81
CA MET A 20 11.71 -0.67 1.35
C MET A 20 11.70 -0.64 2.87
N ALA A 21 10.67 -0.08 3.50
CA ALA A 21 10.57 -0.02 4.95
C ALA A 21 10.33 -1.41 5.57
N HIS A 22 9.44 -2.23 4.99
CA HIS A 22 9.30 -3.63 5.38
C HIS A 22 10.60 -4.40 5.22
N PHE A 23 11.24 -4.24 4.05
CA PHE A 23 12.50 -4.89 3.72
C PHE A 23 13.58 -4.53 4.74
N ALA A 24 13.80 -3.22 4.97
CA ALA A 24 14.82 -2.72 5.87
C ALA A 24 14.59 -3.21 7.30
N LEU A 25 13.35 -3.13 7.80
CA LEU A 25 13.07 -3.55 9.17
C LEU A 25 13.15 -5.07 9.35
N ALA A 26 12.75 -5.85 8.34
CA ALA A 26 12.98 -7.29 8.34
C ALA A 26 14.47 -7.63 8.40
N ARG A 27 15.32 -6.94 7.64
CA ARG A 27 16.79 -7.11 7.67
C ARG A 27 17.38 -6.75 9.03
N VAL A 28 16.95 -5.64 9.64
CA VAL A 28 17.36 -5.22 10.99
C VAL A 28 17.00 -6.28 12.04
N GLN A 29 15.89 -6.98 11.87
CA GLN A 29 15.46 -8.06 12.75
C GLN A 29 16.08 -9.43 12.43
N GLY A 30 17.07 -9.48 11.52
CA GLY A 30 17.81 -10.70 11.18
C GLY A 30 17.12 -11.60 10.16
N LEU A 31 16.00 -11.18 9.58
CA LEU A 31 15.38 -11.87 8.46
C LEU A 31 16.11 -11.54 7.15
N VAL A 32 16.00 -12.44 6.18
CA VAL A 32 16.50 -12.25 4.82
C VAL A 32 15.29 -12.39 3.90
N PRO A 33 14.77 -11.29 3.33
CA PRO A 33 13.67 -11.36 2.39
C PRO A 33 14.06 -12.16 1.14
N GLU A 34 13.18 -13.09 0.75
CA GLU A 34 13.35 -13.94 -0.43
C GLU A 34 13.13 -13.14 -1.71
N GLN A 35 12.22 -12.17 -1.66
CA GLN A 35 11.81 -11.38 -2.81
C GLN A 35 11.49 -9.94 -2.41
N PHE A 36 11.84 -9.01 -3.30
CA PHE A 36 11.40 -7.62 -3.30
C PHE A 36 10.75 -7.36 -4.66
N ALA A 37 9.43 -7.19 -4.68
CA ALA A 37 8.67 -6.99 -5.90
C ALA A 37 8.14 -5.57 -5.98
N ILE A 38 8.32 -4.94 -7.14
CA ILE A 38 7.63 -3.72 -7.51
C ILE A 38 6.63 -4.10 -8.61
N GLY A 39 5.37 -3.77 -8.34
CA GLY A 39 4.22 -4.18 -9.12
C GLY A 39 3.68 -5.55 -8.72
N PHE A 40 2.45 -5.82 -9.12
CA PHE A 40 1.76 -7.07 -8.80
C PHE A 40 2.42 -8.31 -9.44
N PRO A 41 2.25 -9.52 -8.85
CA PRO A 41 2.90 -10.75 -9.29
C PRO A 41 2.26 -11.36 -10.55
N ILE A 42 2.19 -10.59 -11.64
CA ILE A 42 1.94 -11.07 -13.01
C ILE A 42 3.27 -11.40 -13.70
N LYS A 43 3.25 -11.79 -14.98
CA LYS A 43 4.48 -12.05 -15.75
C LYS A 43 5.41 -10.83 -15.70
N PRO A 44 6.57 -10.91 -15.03
CA PRO A 44 7.43 -9.76 -14.86
C PRO A 44 8.25 -9.53 -16.12
N PHE A 45 8.61 -8.27 -16.34
CA PHE A 45 9.49 -7.90 -17.45
C PHE A 45 10.96 -7.87 -17.02
N TYR A 46 11.24 -7.81 -15.72
CA TYR A 46 12.58 -7.95 -15.17
C TYR A 46 12.60 -8.84 -13.94
N LYS A 47 13.65 -9.66 -13.86
CA LYS A 47 14.01 -10.50 -12.71
C LYS A 47 15.52 -10.45 -12.55
N GLY A 48 15.99 -10.03 -11.39
CA GLY A 48 17.40 -10.04 -11.02
C GLY A 48 17.57 -10.62 -9.62
N ARG A 49 18.71 -11.26 -9.35
CA ARG A 49 19.03 -11.72 -7.99
C ARG A 49 20.24 -10.96 -7.48
N PHE A 50 20.12 -10.42 -6.27
CA PHE A 50 21.22 -9.78 -5.57
C PHE A 50 21.37 -10.41 -4.19
N GLY A 51 22.45 -11.17 -4.01
CA GLY A 51 22.63 -12.01 -2.84
C GLY A 51 21.53 -13.07 -2.72
N ALA A 52 20.82 -13.07 -1.59
CA ALA A 52 19.73 -14.00 -1.30
C ALA A 52 18.33 -13.48 -1.69
N THR A 53 18.23 -12.24 -2.17
CA THR A 53 16.96 -11.59 -2.51
C THR A 53 16.76 -11.53 -4.03
N GLU A 54 15.59 -11.94 -4.49
CA GLU A 54 15.14 -11.76 -5.87
C GLU A 54 14.40 -10.42 -6.02
N PHE A 55 14.86 -9.58 -6.94
CA PHE A 55 14.23 -8.32 -7.30
C PHE A 55 13.37 -8.53 -8.54
N ILE A 56 12.07 -8.26 -8.41
CA ILE A 56 11.08 -8.42 -9.47
C ILE A 56 10.49 -7.06 -9.82
N LEU A 57 10.34 -6.81 -11.13
CA LEU A 57 9.61 -5.67 -11.63
C LEU A 57 8.54 -6.12 -12.63
N SER A 58 7.29 -5.79 -12.31
CA SER A 58 6.10 -6.23 -13.02
C SER A 58 5.34 -5.06 -13.66
N PRO A 59 4.58 -5.28 -14.75
CA PRO A 59 3.90 -4.21 -15.49
C PRO A 59 2.89 -3.38 -14.67
N TRP A 60 2.19 -4.00 -13.71
CA TRP A 60 1.18 -3.31 -12.91
C TRP A 60 1.81 -2.69 -11.66
N LEU A 61 2.32 -1.47 -11.79
CA LEU A 61 3.11 -0.78 -10.76
C LEU A 61 2.31 -0.19 -9.58
N ILE A 62 1.01 -0.50 -9.48
CA ILE A 62 0.09 -0.01 -8.43
C ILE A 62 0.15 -0.92 -7.18
N GLY A 63 1.35 -1.35 -6.79
CA GLY A 63 1.54 -2.27 -5.66
C GLY A 63 2.92 -2.89 -5.68
N GLY A 64 3.20 -3.74 -4.70
CA GLY A 64 4.49 -4.40 -4.55
C GLY A 64 4.39 -5.49 -3.49
N GLY A 65 5.54 -5.97 -3.05
CA GLY A 65 5.57 -6.85 -1.88
C GLY A 65 6.97 -7.31 -1.50
N VAL A 66 7.18 -7.45 -0.19
CA VAL A 66 8.35 -8.11 0.39
C VAL A 66 7.97 -9.52 0.84
N ARG A 67 8.56 -10.54 0.23
CA ARG A 67 8.32 -11.93 0.62
C ARG A 67 9.31 -12.38 1.68
N LEU A 68 8.79 -12.82 2.82
CA LEU A 68 9.55 -13.37 3.94
C LEU A 68 9.28 -14.87 4.07
N ASP A 69 10.28 -15.62 4.55
CA ASP A 69 10.10 -17.03 4.94
C ASP A 69 9.13 -17.11 6.14
N PRO A 70 7.93 -17.72 5.98
CA PRO A 70 6.93 -17.78 7.04
C PRO A 70 7.44 -18.47 8.30
N LYS A 71 8.32 -19.47 8.17
CA LYS A 71 8.86 -20.23 9.32
C LYS A 71 9.79 -19.37 10.16
N LYS A 72 10.65 -18.56 9.52
CA LYS A 72 11.52 -17.62 10.23
C LYS A 72 10.73 -16.47 10.84
N LEU A 73 9.69 -16.01 10.15
CA LEU A 73 8.82 -14.96 10.67
C LEU A 73 8.05 -15.42 11.92
N ASP A 74 7.56 -16.67 11.95
CA ASP A 74 6.90 -17.26 13.12
C ASP A 74 7.82 -17.46 14.33
N GLN A 75 9.14 -17.52 14.12
CA GLN A 75 10.11 -17.58 15.22
C GLN A 75 10.27 -16.23 15.93
N LEU A 76 9.87 -15.11 15.30
CA LEU A 76 9.89 -13.81 15.94
C LEU A 76 8.72 -13.66 16.92
N SER A 77 8.92 -12.87 17.98
CA SER A 77 7.83 -12.44 18.87
C SER A 77 6.81 -11.60 18.10
N TYR A 78 5.52 -11.65 18.47
CA TYR A 78 4.48 -10.83 17.84
C TYR A 78 4.81 -9.33 17.72
N PRO A 79 5.37 -8.63 18.73
CA PRO A 79 5.74 -7.22 18.58
C PRO A 79 6.73 -6.96 17.45
N ARG A 80 7.67 -7.89 17.24
CA ARG A 80 8.66 -7.82 16.15
C ARG A 80 8.00 -7.98 14.78
N GLN A 81 7.08 -8.94 14.66
CA GLN A 81 6.26 -9.15 13.45
C GLN A 81 5.39 -7.91 13.16
N PHE A 82 4.70 -7.41 14.19
CA PHE A 82 3.88 -6.20 14.12
C PHE A 82 4.69 -5.00 13.61
N LEU A 83 5.88 -4.78 14.17
CA LEU A 83 6.75 -3.69 13.73
C LEU A 83 7.12 -3.81 12.24
N ILE A 84 7.40 -5.03 11.74
CA ILE A 84 7.66 -5.25 10.31
C ILE A 84 6.47 -4.78 9.47
N PHE A 85 5.25 -5.19 9.79
CA PHE A 85 4.05 -4.81 9.01
C PHE A 85 3.62 -3.35 9.18
N VAL A 86 3.96 -2.70 10.29
CA VAL A 86 3.70 -1.26 10.46
C VAL A 86 4.74 -0.41 9.72
N ALA A 87 5.91 -0.96 9.37
CA ALA A 87 7.00 -0.20 8.77
C ALA A 87 6.61 0.49 7.45
N GLY A 88 5.90 -0.20 6.55
CA GLY A 88 5.43 0.36 5.29
C GLY A 88 4.50 1.55 5.51
N PRO A 89 3.34 1.37 6.17
CA PRO A 89 2.43 2.48 6.47
C PRO A 89 3.10 3.64 7.19
N ALA A 90 3.95 3.34 8.18
CA ALA A 90 4.70 4.36 8.91
C ALA A 90 5.66 5.15 8.00
N ALA A 91 6.30 4.51 7.03
CA ALA A 91 7.14 5.19 6.05
C ALA A 91 6.32 6.13 5.16
N ASN A 92 5.14 5.72 4.69
CA ASN A 92 4.28 6.61 3.91
C ASN A 92 3.78 7.81 4.73
N PHE A 93 3.30 7.62 5.96
CA PHE A 93 2.93 8.75 6.82
C PHE A 93 4.12 9.69 7.07
N SER A 94 5.32 9.13 7.27
CA SER A 94 6.53 9.93 7.47
C SER A 94 6.87 10.74 6.22
N LEU A 95 6.79 10.15 5.03
CA LEU A 95 7.02 10.85 3.77
C LEU A 95 5.99 11.97 3.54
N ALA A 96 4.71 11.69 3.80
CA ALA A 96 3.64 12.68 3.69
C ALA A 96 3.84 13.85 4.67
N LEU A 97 4.22 13.55 5.92
CA LEU A 97 4.50 14.57 6.94
C LEU A 97 5.70 15.43 6.57
N ILE A 98 6.81 14.81 6.16
CA ILE A 98 8.02 15.53 5.73
C ILE A 98 7.68 16.43 4.52
N ALA A 99 7.00 15.89 3.51
CA ALA A 99 6.64 16.64 2.32
C ALA A 99 5.74 17.85 2.63
N ALA A 100 4.69 17.67 3.44
CA ALA A 100 3.82 18.75 3.85
C ALA A 100 4.55 19.80 4.71
N ALA A 101 5.44 19.35 5.61
CA ALA A 101 6.21 20.24 6.48
C ALA A 101 7.16 21.17 5.73
N LEU A 102 7.67 20.74 4.56
CA LEU A 102 8.55 21.57 3.73
C LEU A 102 7.85 22.82 3.17
N VAL A 103 6.51 22.82 3.09
CA VAL A 103 5.74 23.95 2.54
C VAL A 103 4.90 24.65 3.58
N LEU A 104 4.27 23.89 4.49
CA LEU A 104 3.33 24.41 5.48
C LEU A 104 3.96 24.58 6.87
N GLY A 105 5.15 24.02 7.09
CA GLY A 105 5.76 23.94 8.41
C GLY A 105 5.25 22.74 9.22
N PRO A 106 5.93 22.41 10.34
CA PRO A 106 5.72 21.15 11.06
C PRO A 106 4.34 21.02 11.70
N VAL A 107 3.78 22.12 12.24
CA VAL A 107 2.48 22.08 12.91
C VAL A 107 1.36 21.81 11.90
N ASP A 108 1.32 22.56 10.81
CA ASP A 108 0.29 22.42 9.78
C ASP A 108 0.43 21.10 9.01
N SER A 109 1.65 20.56 8.88
CA SER A 109 1.87 19.25 8.26
C SER A 109 1.16 18.10 8.99
N VAL A 110 1.06 18.18 10.32
CA VAL A 110 0.35 17.19 11.14
C VAL A 110 -1.14 17.31 10.93
N ALA A 111 -1.67 18.55 10.95
CA ALA A 111 -3.09 18.81 10.72
C ALA A 111 -3.54 18.31 9.34
N VAL A 112 -2.76 18.58 8.28
CA VAL A 112 -3.06 18.09 6.92
C VAL A 112 -3.02 16.57 6.84
N ASN A 113 -2.02 15.91 7.44
CA ASN A 113 -1.98 14.45 7.47
C ASN A 113 -3.17 13.85 8.21
N GLN A 114 -3.57 14.47 9.33
CA GLN A 114 -4.73 14.04 10.09
C GLN A 114 -6.03 14.21 9.30
N GLU A 115 -6.24 15.36 8.67
CA GLU A 115 -7.43 15.65 7.86
C GLU A 115 -7.55 14.71 6.65
N MET A 116 -6.44 14.49 5.93
CA MET A 116 -6.39 13.55 4.81
C MET A 116 -6.66 12.12 5.29
N SER A 117 -6.08 11.71 6.43
CA SER A 117 -6.33 10.39 7.00
C SER A 117 -7.80 10.20 7.40
N SER A 118 -8.38 11.20 8.07
CA SER A 118 -9.80 11.18 8.46
C SER A 118 -10.70 11.10 7.24
N SER A 119 -10.40 11.87 6.19
CA SER A 119 -11.15 11.83 4.93
C SER A 119 -11.07 10.45 4.26
N THR A 120 -9.89 9.82 4.24
CA THR A 120 -9.73 8.45 3.72
C THR A 120 -10.53 7.44 4.55
N ILE A 121 -10.46 7.52 5.88
CA ILE A 121 -11.21 6.63 6.78
C ILE A 121 -12.72 6.80 6.59
N THR A 122 -13.20 8.04 6.51
CA THR A 122 -14.62 8.34 6.26
C THR A 122 -15.04 7.77 4.90
N ALA A 123 -14.26 7.99 3.84
CA ALA A 123 -14.58 7.43 2.52
C ALA A 123 -14.67 5.90 2.53
N ILE A 124 -13.74 5.21 3.20
CA ILE A 124 -13.80 3.76 3.38
C ILE A 124 -15.05 3.34 4.17
N GLY A 125 -15.37 4.07 5.24
CA GLY A 125 -16.54 3.82 6.07
C GLY A 125 -17.85 3.94 5.30
N MET A 126 -17.98 4.97 4.46
CA MET A 126 -19.16 5.20 3.62
C MET A 126 -19.31 4.11 2.54
N ILE A 127 -18.20 3.62 1.98
CA ILE A 127 -18.22 2.46 1.07
C ILE A 127 -18.70 1.20 1.80
N GLY A 128 -18.25 1.00 3.04
CA GLY A 128 -18.63 -0.15 3.86
C GLY A 128 -20.09 -0.13 4.35
N SER A 129 -20.65 1.05 4.61
CA SER A 129 -22.06 1.22 5.02
C SER A 129 -23.04 1.17 3.85
N GLY A 130 -22.57 1.31 2.62
CA GLY A 130 -23.42 1.38 1.43
C GLY A 130 -24.00 2.78 1.17
N ASP A 131 -23.50 3.80 1.87
CA ASP A 131 -23.94 5.20 1.69
C ASP A 131 -23.36 5.84 0.41
N VAL A 132 -22.46 5.13 -0.28
CA VAL A 132 -21.86 5.56 -1.55
C VAL A 132 -22.45 4.73 -2.68
N GLU A 133 -23.04 5.40 -3.66
CA GLU A 133 -23.44 4.74 -4.89
C GLU A 133 -22.22 4.13 -5.58
N LEU A 134 -22.35 2.91 -6.14
CA LEU A 134 -21.27 2.29 -6.91
C LEU A 134 -20.76 3.21 -8.04
N GLY A 135 -21.57 4.15 -8.50
CA GLY A 135 -21.24 5.22 -9.45
C GLY A 135 -20.17 6.21 -8.97
N GLN A 136 -20.03 6.42 -7.66
CA GLN A 136 -19.12 7.39 -7.06
C GLN A 136 -17.77 6.81 -6.63
N ILE A 137 -17.64 5.48 -6.61
CA ILE A 137 -16.37 4.80 -6.31
C ILE A 137 -15.46 4.84 -7.54
N GLY A 138 -14.40 5.63 -7.48
CA GLY A 138 -13.38 5.70 -8.53
C GLY A 138 -12.45 4.49 -8.50
N GLY A 139 -12.18 3.91 -9.66
CA GLY A 139 -11.13 2.90 -9.82
C GLY A 139 -9.73 3.50 -10.03
N PRO A 140 -8.75 2.66 -10.43
CA PRO A 140 -7.38 3.10 -10.71
C PRO A 140 -7.29 4.18 -11.79
N VAL A 141 -8.19 4.18 -12.78
CA VAL A 141 -8.19 5.16 -13.86
C VAL A 141 -8.74 6.50 -13.38
N ALA A 142 -9.82 6.49 -12.59
CA ALA A 142 -10.35 7.69 -11.96
C ALA A 142 -9.31 8.35 -11.04
N LEU A 143 -8.59 7.55 -10.25
CA LEU A 143 -7.48 8.05 -9.40
C LEU A 143 -6.41 8.74 -10.25
N LEU A 144 -5.92 8.09 -11.32
CA LEU A 144 -4.90 8.68 -12.20
C LEU A 144 -5.39 9.96 -12.90
N ARG A 145 -6.67 10.02 -13.29
CA ARG A 145 -7.25 11.24 -13.86
C ARG A 145 -7.29 12.37 -12.84
N MET A 146 -7.73 12.08 -11.61
CA MET A 146 -7.80 13.05 -10.53
C MET A 146 -6.41 13.62 -10.19
N THR A 147 -5.41 12.77 -10.03
CA THR A 147 -4.04 13.22 -9.74
C THR A 147 -3.43 14.01 -10.89
N CYS A 148 -3.67 13.58 -12.14
CA CYS A 148 -3.27 14.35 -13.33
C CYS A 148 -3.94 15.73 -13.36
N GLN A 149 -5.22 15.82 -13.01
CA GLN A 149 -5.95 17.09 -12.97
C GLN A 149 -5.36 18.04 -11.93
N ILE A 150 -5.08 17.55 -10.71
CA ILE A 150 -4.45 18.33 -9.64
C ILE A 150 -3.08 18.87 -10.10
N ILE A 151 -2.23 18.00 -10.67
CA ILE A 151 -0.90 18.37 -11.19
C ILE A 151 -1.01 19.35 -12.37
N SER A 152 -2.09 19.30 -13.15
CA SER A 152 -2.26 20.18 -14.31
C SER A 152 -2.65 21.61 -13.91
N ILE A 153 -3.27 21.81 -12.74
CA ILE A 153 -3.63 23.13 -12.23
C ILE A 153 -2.36 23.89 -11.79
N ASP A 154 -1.53 23.23 -10.97
CA ASP A 154 -0.23 23.74 -10.55
C ASP A 154 0.77 22.56 -10.52
N PRO A 155 1.75 22.50 -11.44
CA PRO A 155 2.70 21.40 -11.47
C PRO A 155 3.55 21.25 -10.21
N HIS A 156 3.84 22.33 -9.49
CA HIS A 156 4.70 22.29 -8.31
C HIS A 156 3.88 21.93 -7.07
N LEU A 157 2.89 22.75 -6.72
CA LEU A 157 2.05 22.53 -5.55
C LEU A 157 1.15 21.31 -5.73
N GLY A 158 0.64 21.06 -6.94
CA GLY A 158 -0.17 19.89 -7.26
C GLY A 158 0.60 18.58 -7.15
N SER A 159 1.88 18.54 -7.57
CA SER A 159 2.72 17.36 -7.37
C SER A 159 2.97 17.07 -5.90
N LEU A 160 3.21 18.10 -5.10
CA LEU A 160 3.38 17.96 -3.65
C LEU A 160 2.09 17.47 -2.99
N LEU A 161 0.94 18.07 -3.35
CA LEU A 161 -0.37 17.67 -2.82
C LEU A 161 -0.69 16.22 -3.17
N VAL A 162 -0.47 15.81 -4.44
CA VAL A 162 -0.63 14.42 -4.87
C VAL A 162 0.33 13.49 -4.13
N PHE A 163 1.56 13.90 -3.88
CA PHE A 163 2.51 13.12 -3.09
C PHE A 163 2.04 12.90 -1.66
N VAL A 164 1.57 13.94 -0.97
CA VAL A 164 1.00 13.85 0.38
C VAL A 164 -0.26 12.97 0.34
N LEU A 165 -1.19 13.25 -0.56
CA LEU A 165 -2.45 12.51 -0.72
C LEU A 165 -2.23 11.01 -0.94
N ILE A 166 -1.36 10.62 -1.89
CA ILE A 166 -1.07 9.22 -2.19
C ILE A 166 -0.41 8.53 -0.99
N ASN A 167 0.59 9.16 -0.36
CA ASN A 167 1.27 8.55 0.77
C ASN A 167 0.35 8.40 1.99
N THR A 168 -0.39 9.44 2.38
CA THR A 168 -1.33 9.34 3.49
C THR A 168 -2.42 8.30 3.21
N SER A 169 -2.99 8.30 1.99
CA SER A 169 -4.03 7.33 1.62
C SER A 169 -3.49 5.90 1.61
N LEU A 170 -2.30 5.66 1.05
CA LEU A 170 -1.68 4.34 1.00
C LEU A 170 -1.32 3.85 2.42
N GLY A 171 -0.90 4.76 3.31
CA GLY A 171 -0.67 4.46 4.72
C GLY A 171 -1.94 4.02 5.45
N VAL A 172 -3.04 4.77 5.30
CA VAL A 172 -4.34 4.41 5.89
C VAL A 172 -4.85 3.08 5.34
N MET A 173 -4.87 2.92 4.01
CA MET A 173 -5.37 1.72 3.35
C MET A 173 -4.63 0.47 3.84
N ASN A 174 -3.30 0.53 3.94
CA ASN A 174 -2.52 -0.61 4.39
C ASN A 174 -2.65 -0.92 5.89
N LEU A 175 -3.26 -0.06 6.71
CA LEU A 175 -3.60 -0.39 8.09
C LEU A 175 -4.96 -1.06 8.26
N LEU A 176 -5.75 -1.16 7.18
CA LEU A 176 -7.05 -1.84 7.24
C LEU A 176 -6.88 -3.35 7.48
N PRO A 177 -7.80 -3.98 8.25
CA PRO A 177 -7.77 -5.42 8.53
C PRO A 177 -8.30 -6.23 7.33
N ILE A 178 -7.83 -5.93 6.12
CA ILE A 178 -8.21 -6.61 4.88
C ILE A 178 -7.09 -7.59 4.52
N PRO A 179 -7.40 -8.88 4.31
CA PRO A 179 -6.36 -9.82 3.89
C PRO A 179 -5.84 -9.43 2.50
N ALA A 180 -4.51 -9.47 2.32
CA ALA A 180 -3.69 -8.89 1.23
C ALA A 180 -3.06 -7.51 1.51
N LEU A 181 -3.49 -6.80 2.55
CA LEU A 181 -2.82 -5.59 3.04
C LEU A 181 -2.04 -5.87 4.34
N ASP A 182 -1.14 -4.97 4.73
CA ASP A 182 -0.32 -5.14 5.95
C ASP A 182 -1.15 -5.28 7.23
N GLY A 183 -2.21 -4.49 7.35
CA GLY A 183 -3.16 -4.52 8.45
C GLY A 183 -3.89 -5.86 8.54
N GLY A 184 -4.08 -6.55 7.42
CA GLY A 184 -4.57 -7.93 7.38
C GLY A 184 -3.59 -8.90 8.04
N HIS A 185 -2.29 -8.77 7.78
CA HIS A 185 -1.26 -9.55 8.46
C HIS A 185 -1.24 -9.27 9.96
N ILE A 186 -1.25 -7.99 10.35
CA ILE A 186 -1.32 -7.58 11.76
C ILE A 186 -2.53 -8.20 12.46
N PHE A 187 -3.70 -8.08 11.85
CA PHE A 187 -4.95 -8.58 12.41
C PHE A 187 -4.94 -10.10 12.56
N ILE A 188 -4.54 -10.84 11.52
CA ILE A 188 -4.46 -12.31 11.54
C ILE A 188 -3.42 -12.77 12.56
N ASP A 189 -2.25 -12.15 12.60
CA ASP A 189 -1.16 -12.51 13.52
C ASP A 189 -1.57 -12.25 14.97
N GLY A 190 -2.18 -11.11 15.26
CA GLY A 190 -2.71 -10.78 16.58
C GLY A 190 -3.79 -11.77 17.02
N PHE A 191 -4.74 -12.07 16.13
CA PHE A 191 -5.79 -13.04 16.41
C PHE A 191 -5.24 -14.45 16.67
N ARG A 192 -4.19 -14.88 15.94
CA ARG A 192 -3.52 -16.18 16.19
C ARG A 192 -2.86 -16.24 17.56
N VAL A 193 -2.21 -15.15 17.98
CA VAL A 193 -1.60 -15.05 19.31
C VAL A 193 -2.65 -15.14 20.41
N LEU A 194 -3.79 -14.46 20.25
CA LEU A 194 -4.93 -14.55 21.17
C LEU A 194 -5.49 -15.98 21.28
N LEU A 195 -5.46 -16.74 20.17
CA LEU A 195 -5.87 -18.15 20.14
C LEU A 195 -4.77 -19.14 20.55
N GLY A 196 -3.58 -18.69 20.94
CA GLY A 196 -2.46 -19.55 21.33
C GLY A 196 -1.84 -20.38 20.18
N LYS A 197 -2.12 -20.03 18.91
CA LYS A 197 -1.60 -20.76 17.74
C LYS A 197 -0.21 -20.21 17.34
N LYS A 198 0.78 -21.10 17.23
CA LYS A 198 2.19 -20.73 16.96
C LYS A 198 2.62 -20.68 15.49
N SER A 199 1.84 -21.22 14.53
CA SER A 199 2.30 -21.37 13.14
C SER A 199 1.35 -20.74 12.11
N ARG A 200 1.93 -20.05 11.12
CA ARG A 200 1.31 -19.57 9.85
C ARG A 200 1.08 -20.70 8.86
N THR A 201 1.68 -21.86 9.09
CA THR A 201 1.76 -22.94 8.10
C THR A 201 0.45 -23.73 8.09
N GLY A 202 -0.51 -23.28 7.26
CA GLY A 202 -1.76 -23.98 7.00
C GLY A 202 -2.28 -23.62 5.61
N GLN A 203 -2.89 -24.59 4.91
CA GLN A 203 -3.45 -24.40 3.57
C GLN A 203 -4.45 -23.21 3.53
N ALA A 204 -5.20 -23.00 4.63
CA ALA A 204 -6.14 -21.89 4.76
C ALA A 204 -5.52 -20.49 4.61
N LEU A 205 -4.27 -20.27 5.05
CA LEU A 205 -3.59 -18.98 4.94
C LEU A 205 -3.09 -18.72 3.51
N ALA A 206 -2.67 -19.78 2.80
CA ALA A 206 -2.34 -19.67 1.38
C ALA A 206 -3.59 -19.36 0.54
N TYR A 207 -4.70 -20.07 0.80
CA TYR A 207 -5.98 -19.81 0.13
C TYR A 207 -6.53 -18.41 0.43
N SER A 208 -6.35 -17.86 1.64
CA SER A 208 -6.79 -16.49 1.95
C SER A 208 -6.04 -15.45 1.14
N HIS A 209 -4.73 -15.61 0.95
CA HIS A 209 -3.95 -14.68 0.12
C HIS A 209 -4.39 -14.72 -1.35
N PHE A 210 -4.49 -15.92 -1.94
CA PHE A 210 -4.95 -16.05 -3.33
C PHE A 210 -6.37 -15.50 -3.51
N PHE A 211 -7.31 -15.87 -2.64
CA PHE A 211 -8.69 -15.38 -2.69
C PHE A 211 -8.75 -13.86 -2.61
N SER A 212 -8.04 -13.25 -1.66
CA SER A 212 -8.00 -11.79 -1.53
C SER A 212 -7.36 -11.11 -2.73
N PHE A 213 -6.31 -11.68 -3.32
CA PHE A 213 -5.73 -11.16 -4.56
C PHE A 213 -6.77 -11.18 -5.67
N TYR A 214 -7.44 -12.31 -5.92
CA TYR A 214 -8.45 -12.40 -6.98
C TYR A 214 -9.65 -11.50 -6.73
N LEU A 215 -10.10 -11.36 -5.49
CA LEU A 215 -11.17 -10.45 -5.11
C LEU A 215 -10.77 -9.00 -5.40
N LEU A 216 -9.59 -8.58 -4.95
CA LEU A 216 -9.08 -7.23 -5.16
C LEU A 216 -8.90 -6.92 -6.65
N PHE A 217 -8.35 -7.85 -7.43
CA PHE A 217 -8.25 -7.71 -8.88
C PHE A 217 -9.60 -7.71 -9.58
N GLY A 218 -10.56 -8.51 -9.10
CA GLY A 218 -11.93 -8.51 -9.60
C GLY A 218 -12.57 -7.14 -9.40
N VAL A 219 -12.49 -6.59 -8.20
CA VAL A 219 -13.00 -5.25 -7.88
C VAL A 219 -12.26 -4.16 -8.67
N MET A 220 -10.93 -4.19 -8.72
CA MET A 220 -10.15 -3.23 -9.51
C MET A 220 -10.49 -3.30 -11.00
N GLY A 221 -10.68 -4.51 -11.55
CA GLY A 221 -11.07 -4.71 -12.95
C GLY A 221 -12.46 -4.16 -13.23
N LEU A 222 -13.44 -4.46 -12.37
CA LEU A 222 -14.81 -3.92 -12.48
C LEU A 222 -14.82 -2.40 -12.40
N LEU A 223 -14.11 -1.82 -11.43
CA LEU A 223 -14.00 -0.37 -11.29
C LEU A 223 -13.26 0.28 -12.46
N THR A 224 -12.22 -0.37 -13.00
CA THR A 224 -11.50 0.12 -14.19
C THR A 224 -12.40 0.13 -15.42
N VAL A 225 -13.16 -0.94 -15.64
CA VAL A 225 -14.15 -1.01 -16.74
C VAL A 225 -15.18 0.11 -16.57
N LYS A 226 -15.74 0.25 -15.37
CA LYS A 226 -16.67 1.33 -15.04
C LYS A 226 -16.05 2.71 -15.32
N ASP A 227 -14.82 2.97 -14.87
CA ASP A 227 -14.12 4.25 -15.09
C ASP A 227 -13.98 4.58 -16.59
N ILE A 228 -13.82 3.56 -17.45
CA ILE A 228 -13.69 3.74 -18.91
C ILE A 228 -15.04 4.03 -19.57
N PHE A 229 -16.14 3.48 -19.04
CA PHE A 229 -17.47 3.63 -19.64
C PHE A 229 -18.30 4.79 -19.07
N THR A 230 -17.94 5.31 -17.89
CA THR A 230 -18.69 6.36 -17.19
C THR A 230 -18.05 7.76 -17.36
N HIS A 231 -16.84 7.84 -17.91
CA HIS A 231 -16.05 9.07 -18.12
C HIS A 231 -15.27 9.05 -19.43
#